data_AF-A0A0A6UL58-F1
#
_entry.id   AF-A0A0A6UL58-F1
#
_cell.length_a   1.000
_cell.length_b   1.000
_cell.length_c   1.000
_cell.angle_alpha   90.00
_cell.angle_beta   90.00
_cell.angle_gamma   90.00
#
_symmetry.space_group_name_H-M   'P 1'
#
loop_
_entity.id
_entity.type
_entity.pdbx_description
1 polymer ?
#
loop_
_entity_poly.entity_id
_entity_poly.type
_entity_poly.pdbx_seq_one_letter_code
_entity_poly.pdbx_strand_id
1 'polypeptide(L)'
;MMVRAPRIRSDSLADLFVMTSATRSRTLVVDVEPLILDWSEPDAVFPSRAMAFVDLVDTESPSIHRIVFASNSHRILPPVADRHAGRVTVVTKAGKPWRLDHVAGLPRPVTVIGDQPGTDGVLAWRLGGRFHQWVHRGAQPWWPRLQLLLSAAFAPLIFRPLTRGVG
;
A
#
# COMPACT_ATOMS: atom_id res chain seq x y z
N MET A 1 2.27 -24.88 8.09
CA MET A 1 3.06 -24.46 6.92
C MET A 1 2.88 -22.96 6.74
N MET A 2 3.88 -22.13 7.04
CA MET A 2 3.77 -20.67 6.89
C MET A 2 3.74 -20.31 5.40
N VAL A 3 2.61 -19.79 4.92
CA VAL A 3 2.46 -19.36 3.53
C VAL A 3 3.19 -18.03 3.37
N ARG A 4 4.24 -18.01 2.54
CA ARG A 4 4.95 -16.79 2.18
C ARG A 4 4.09 -15.89 1.30
N ALA A 5 4.11 -14.59 1.55
CA ALA A 5 3.34 -13.61 0.78
C ALA A 5 3.95 -13.41 -0.62
N PRO A 6 3.13 -13.30 -1.69
CA PRO A 6 3.60 -12.85 -2.99
C PRO A 6 4.12 -11.41 -2.90
N ARG A 7 5.31 -11.15 -3.46
CA ARG A 7 5.92 -9.81 -3.57
C ARG A 7 6.17 -9.49 -5.03
N ILE A 8 5.64 -8.35 -5.47
CA ILE A 8 5.81 -7.80 -6.82
C ILE A 8 6.39 -6.39 -6.67
N ARG A 9 7.18 -5.92 -7.64
CA ARG A 9 7.74 -4.55 -7.67
C ARG A 9 7.25 -3.81 -8.90
N SER A 10 6.81 -2.56 -8.74
CA SER A 10 6.63 -1.62 -9.85
C SER A 10 6.91 -0.19 -9.42
N ASP A 11 7.15 0.67 -10.41
CA ASP A 11 7.23 2.14 -10.28
C ASP A 11 6.20 2.84 -11.17
N SER A 12 5.29 2.07 -11.77
CA SER A 12 4.20 2.54 -12.62
C SER A 12 2.86 2.15 -12.02
N LEU A 13 1.90 3.09 -12.09
CA LEU A 13 0.50 2.84 -11.75
C LEU A 13 -0.15 1.86 -12.72
N ALA A 14 0.24 1.87 -14.00
CA ALA A 14 -0.28 0.91 -14.98
C ALA A 14 0.04 -0.53 -14.55
N ASP A 15 1.29 -0.81 -14.17
CA ASP A 15 1.71 -2.12 -13.67
C ASP A 15 0.96 -2.51 -12.40
N LEU A 16 0.71 -1.54 -11.51
CA LEU A 16 -0.10 -1.74 -10.31
C LEU A 16 -1.50 -2.22 -10.67
N PHE A 17 -2.16 -1.59 -11.65
CA PHE A 17 -3.53 -1.95 -12.03
C PHE A 17 -3.63 -3.26 -12.80
N VAL A 18 -2.69 -3.53 -13.71
CA VAL A 18 -2.56 -4.85 -14.35
C VAL A 18 -2.50 -5.93 -13.27
N MET A 19 -1.74 -5.68 -12.20
CA MET A 19 -1.57 -6.64 -11.12
C MET A 19 -2.79 -6.74 -10.19
N THR A 20 -3.43 -5.64 -9.80
CA THR A 20 -4.64 -5.68 -8.96
C THR A 20 -5.79 -6.40 -9.67
N SER A 21 -5.93 -6.20 -10.98
CA SER A 21 -6.90 -6.89 -11.82
C SER A 21 -6.61 -8.40 -11.94
N ALA A 22 -5.36 -8.78 -12.22
CA ALA A 22 -4.95 -10.20 -12.28
C ALA A 22 -5.20 -10.94 -10.96
N THR A 23 -5.15 -10.21 -9.85
CA THR A 23 -5.25 -10.76 -8.50
C THR A 23 -6.67 -10.76 -7.93
N ARG A 24 -7.64 -10.16 -8.64
CA ARG A 24 -9.04 -9.95 -8.22
C ARG A 24 -9.13 -9.43 -6.79
N SER A 25 -8.27 -8.46 -6.46
CA SER A 25 -8.27 -7.85 -5.14
C SER A 25 -9.64 -7.22 -4.87
N ARG A 26 -10.09 -7.23 -3.60
CA ARG A 26 -11.31 -6.53 -3.16
C ARG A 26 -11.00 -5.35 -2.24
N THR A 27 -9.83 -5.33 -1.62
CA THR A 27 -9.36 -4.25 -0.75
C THR A 27 -7.94 -3.86 -1.14
N LEU A 28 -7.70 -2.56 -1.26
CA LEU A 28 -6.36 -1.98 -1.31
C LEU A 28 -6.03 -1.34 0.03
N VAL A 29 -4.87 -1.66 0.58
CA VAL A 29 -4.23 -0.88 1.65
C VAL A 29 -3.06 -0.15 1.03
N VAL A 30 -3.10 1.16 1.03
CA VAL A 30 -2.19 2.03 0.28
C VAL A 30 -1.38 2.82 1.27
N ASP A 31 -0.06 2.62 1.29
CA ASP A 31 0.84 3.51 2.02
C ASP A 31 0.77 4.91 1.41
N VAL A 32 0.61 5.92 2.26
CA VAL A 32 0.39 7.29 1.78
C VAL A 32 1.69 7.84 1.19
N GLU A 33 2.81 7.62 1.87
CA GLU A 33 4.13 8.05 1.40
C GLU A 33 4.90 6.86 0.83
N PRO A 34 5.54 6.96 -0.35
CA PRO A 34 5.57 8.11 -1.27
C PRO A 34 4.55 8.02 -2.41
N LEU A 35 3.57 7.11 -2.32
CA LEU A 35 2.70 6.80 -3.46
C LEU A 35 1.63 7.88 -3.69
N ILE A 36 0.99 8.37 -2.64
CA ILE A 36 -0.06 9.39 -2.72
C ILE A 36 0.51 10.78 -2.50
N LEU A 37 1.42 10.91 -1.54
CA LEU A 37 2.16 12.12 -1.28
C LEU A 37 3.66 11.83 -1.28
N ASP A 38 4.41 12.69 -1.95
CA ASP A 38 5.86 12.78 -1.69
C ASP A 38 6.11 13.23 -0.24
N TRP A 39 7.23 12.81 0.35
CA TRP A 39 7.60 13.19 1.73
C TRP A 39 7.68 14.70 1.95
N SER A 40 7.95 15.48 0.90
CA SER A 40 8.03 16.94 0.93
C SER A 40 6.69 17.66 0.72
N GLU A 41 5.66 16.96 0.22
CA GLU A 41 4.37 17.59 -0.05
C GLU A 41 3.60 17.89 1.23
N PRO A 42 2.88 19.03 1.30
CA PRO A 42 2.08 19.40 2.46
C PRO A 42 0.81 18.54 2.58
N ASP A 43 0.39 18.28 3.82
CA ASP A 43 -0.79 17.46 4.13
C ASP A 43 -2.08 17.94 3.45
N ALA A 44 -2.22 19.25 3.21
CA ALA A 44 -3.37 19.86 2.55
C ALA A 44 -3.60 19.37 1.10
N VAL A 45 -2.56 18.81 0.45
CA VAL A 45 -2.64 18.27 -0.92
C VAL A 45 -3.17 16.84 -0.93
N PHE A 46 -3.19 16.14 0.22
CA PHE A 46 -3.62 14.75 0.32
C PHE A 46 -5.02 14.48 -0.27
N PRO A 47 -6.08 15.26 0.04
CA PRO A 47 -7.42 14.90 -0.41
C PRO A 47 -7.57 14.86 -1.93
N SER A 48 -6.93 15.79 -2.64
CA SER A 48 -6.99 15.84 -4.11
C SER A 48 -6.21 14.69 -4.75
N ARG A 49 -5.03 14.34 -4.21
CA ARG A 49 -4.23 13.20 -4.67
C ARG A 49 -4.90 11.86 -4.38
N ALA A 50 -5.42 11.71 -3.17
CA ALA A 50 -6.17 10.52 -2.77
C ALA A 50 -7.39 10.32 -3.67
N MET A 51 -8.13 11.39 -4.00
CA MET A 51 -9.25 11.28 -4.92
C MET A 51 -8.83 10.92 -6.34
N ALA A 52 -7.78 11.54 -6.87
CA ALA A 52 -7.26 11.19 -8.19
C ALA A 52 -6.84 9.70 -8.27
N PHE A 53 -6.27 9.16 -7.18
CA PHE A 53 -5.96 7.74 -7.08
C PHE A 53 -7.22 6.88 -7.04
N VAL A 54 -8.25 7.27 -6.28
CA VAL A 54 -9.54 6.56 -6.21
C VAL A 54 -10.22 6.53 -7.58
N ASP A 55 -10.28 7.66 -8.29
CA ASP A 55 -10.87 7.74 -9.64
C ASP A 55 -10.17 6.81 -10.63
N LEU A 56 -8.84 6.67 -10.49
CA LEU A 56 -8.05 5.75 -11.28
C LEU A 56 -8.32 4.28 -10.90
N VAL A 57 -8.44 3.95 -9.61
CA VAL A 57 -8.86 2.61 -9.17
C VAL A 57 -10.24 2.26 -9.71
N ASP A 58 -11.16 3.21 -9.78
CA ASP A 58 -12.52 3.00 -10.27
C ASP A 58 -12.55 2.67 -11.76
N THR A 59 -11.69 3.36 -12.50
CA THR A 59 -11.52 3.14 -13.95
C THR A 59 -10.86 1.79 -14.23
N GLU A 60 -9.77 1.49 -13.52
CA GLU A 60 -8.86 0.39 -13.89
C GLU A 60 -9.11 -0.91 -13.11
N SER A 61 -9.84 -0.85 -11.99
CA SER A 61 -10.01 -1.97 -11.06
C SER A 61 -11.37 -1.94 -10.35
N PRO A 62 -12.49 -2.12 -11.07
CA PRO A 62 -13.85 -2.06 -10.53
C PRO A 62 -14.15 -3.14 -9.47
N SER A 63 -13.29 -4.16 -9.35
CA SER A 63 -13.40 -5.19 -8.31
C SER A 63 -13.00 -4.73 -6.90
N ILE A 64 -12.37 -3.55 -6.77
CA ILE A 64 -11.97 -2.98 -5.48
C ILE A 64 -13.16 -2.34 -4.79
N HIS A 65 -13.55 -2.87 -3.63
CA HIS A 65 -14.67 -2.37 -2.83
C HIS A 65 -14.24 -1.51 -1.64
N ARG A 66 -12.96 -1.56 -1.25
CA ARG A 66 -12.41 -0.82 -0.11
C ARG A 66 -11.01 -0.30 -0.42
N ILE A 67 -10.74 0.95 -0.07
CA ILE A 67 -9.41 1.57 -0.16
C ILE A 67 -9.07 2.15 1.21
N VAL A 68 -7.94 1.74 1.77
CA VAL A 68 -7.43 2.23 3.05
C VAL A 68 -6.13 2.96 2.79
N PHE A 69 -6.12 4.27 2.95
CA PHE A 69 -4.90 5.06 2.99
C PHE A 69 -4.31 4.98 4.40
N ALA A 70 -3.15 4.36 4.54
CA ALA A 70 -2.55 4.09 5.84
C ALA A 70 -1.15 4.69 5.91
N SER A 71 -0.94 5.69 6.77
CA SER A 71 0.37 6.27 7.04
C SER A 71 0.86 5.94 8.45
N ASN A 72 2.13 5.57 8.57
CA ASN A 72 2.81 5.43 9.86
C ASN A 72 3.40 6.76 10.37
N SER A 73 3.37 7.82 9.58
CA SER A 73 3.97 9.10 9.95
C SER A 73 3.11 9.88 10.95
N HIS A 74 3.68 10.97 11.47
CA HIS A 74 2.97 11.90 12.36
C HIS A 74 2.08 12.91 11.59
N ARG A 75 1.89 12.73 10.27
CA ARG A 75 1.05 13.60 9.44
C ARG A 75 -0.38 13.69 9.97
N ILE A 76 -0.99 14.85 9.76
CA ILE A 76 -2.40 15.10 10.04
C ILE A 76 -3.10 15.18 8.70
N LEU A 77 -3.41 14.01 8.14
CA LEU A 77 -4.06 13.90 6.83
C LEU A 77 -5.51 14.38 6.94
N PRO A 78 -5.92 15.40 6.14
CA PRO A 78 -7.30 15.84 6.12
C PRO A 78 -8.22 14.73 5.61
N PRO A 79 -9.52 14.76 5.98
CA PRO A 79 -10.49 13.82 5.45
C PRO A 79 -10.59 13.93 3.93
N VAL A 80 -10.75 12.80 3.26
CA VAL A 80 -11.07 12.74 1.83
C VAL A 80 -12.58 12.93 1.70
N ALA A 81 -13.01 13.86 0.83
CA ALA A 81 -14.44 14.09 0.59
C ALA A 81 -15.05 12.79 0.01
N ASP A 82 -15.83 12.10 0.84
CA ASP A 82 -16.31 10.75 0.58
C ASP A 82 -17.45 10.74 -0.44
N ARG A 83 -17.11 11.00 -1.71
CA ARG A 83 -18.03 10.82 -2.84
C ARG A 83 -18.46 9.35 -3.01
N HIS A 84 -17.80 8.42 -2.32
CA HIS A 84 -18.00 6.97 -2.41
C HIS A 84 -18.38 6.36 -1.06
N ALA A 85 -19.27 7.05 -0.31
CA ALA A 85 -19.92 6.64 0.94
C ALA A 85 -19.38 5.33 1.58
N GLY A 86 -18.34 5.45 2.41
CA GLY A 86 -17.78 4.37 3.22
C GLY A 86 -16.79 3.44 2.50
N ARG A 87 -16.39 3.76 1.27
CA ARG A 87 -15.38 3.00 0.51
C ARG A 87 -13.95 3.34 0.89
N VAL A 88 -13.71 4.60 1.25
CA VAL A 88 -12.38 5.13 1.57
C VAL A 88 -12.22 5.25 3.09
N THR A 89 -11.09 4.79 3.62
CA THR A 89 -10.71 5.00 5.01
C THR A 89 -9.31 5.59 5.06
N VAL A 90 -9.11 6.62 5.89
CA VAL A 90 -7.80 7.24 6.10
C VAL A 90 -7.36 6.92 7.53
N VAL A 91 -6.16 6.37 7.68
CA VAL A 91 -5.58 5.97 8.95
C VAL A 91 -4.21 6.63 9.10
N THR A 92 -4.11 7.60 10.01
CA THR A 92 -2.83 8.18 10.45
C THR A 92 -2.30 7.41 11.65
N LYS A 93 -0.98 7.41 11.86
CA LYS A 93 -0.32 6.60 12.91
C LYS A 93 -0.80 5.14 12.90
N ALA A 94 -0.88 4.56 11.70
CA ALA A 94 -1.48 3.25 11.46
C ALA A 94 -0.82 2.13 12.28
N GLY A 95 0.43 2.29 12.72
CA GLY A 95 1.12 1.32 13.56
C GLY A 95 1.42 0.02 12.82
N LYS A 96 1.55 0.08 11.49
CA LYS A 96 1.92 -1.05 10.64
C LYS A 96 3.33 -1.53 11.06
N PRO A 97 3.59 -2.85 11.12
CA PRO A 97 2.70 -3.96 10.76
C PRO A 97 1.88 -4.54 11.94
N TRP A 98 1.88 -3.89 13.11
CA TRP A 98 1.41 -4.51 14.36
C TRP A 98 -0.10 -4.36 14.55
N ARG A 99 -0.65 -3.20 14.22
CA ARG A 99 -2.08 -2.92 14.35
C ARG A 99 -2.81 -3.35 13.08
N LEU A 100 -3.82 -4.20 13.25
CA LEU A 100 -4.64 -4.75 12.16
C LEU A 100 -6.13 -4.38 12.29
N ASP A 101 -6.51 -3.70 13.36
CA ASP A 101 -7.88 -3.26 13.68
C ASP A 101 -8.59 -2.61 12.49
N HIS A 102 -7.91 -1.71 11.80
CA HIS A 102 -8.42 -0.97 10.65
C HIS A 102 -8.55 -1.78 9.35
N VAL A 103 -8.03 -3.01 9.30
CA VAL A 103 -7.97 -3.85 8.08
C VAL A 103 -8.45 -5.30 8.27
N ALA A 104 -8.65 -5.76 9.51
CA ALA A 104 -8.94 -7.16 9.82
C ALA A 104 -10.27 -7.64 9.20
N GLY A 105 -11.32 -6.81 9.30
CA GLY A 105 -12.68 -7.11 8.84
C GLY A 105 -12.97 -6.73 7.38
N LEU A 106 -11.97 -6.30 6.61
CA LEU A 106 -12.19 -5.84 5.23
C LEU A 106 -12.31 -6.99 4.23
N PRO A 107 -13.00 -6.78 3.10
CA PRO A 107 -13.18 -7.79 2.05
C PRO A 107 -11.84 -8.36 1.54
N ARG A 108 -11.78 -9.68 1.36
CA ARG A 108 -10.63 -10.40 0.79
C ARG A 108 -10.88 -10.72 -0.70
N PRO A 109 -9.84 -10.82 -1.55
CA PRO A 109 -8.41 -10.72 -1.25
C PRO A 109 -7.93 -9.28 -0.98
N VAL A 110 -6.91 -9.13 -0.13
CA VAL A 110 -6.27 -7.84 0.18
C VAL A 110 -4.94 -7.72 -0.56
N THR A 111 -4.70 -6.55 -1.15
CA THR A 111 -3.38 -6.15 -1.63
C THR A 111 -2.92 -4.93 -0.85
N VAL A 112 -1.71 -5.00 -0.30
CA VAL A 112 -1.04 -3.88 0.36
C VAL A 112 -0.01 -3.31 -0.59
N ILE A 113 -0.05 -2.00 -0.81
CA ILE A 113 0.84 -1.26 -1.68
C ILE A 113 1.67 -0.33 -0.81
N GLY A 114 3.00 -0.42 -0.90
CA GLY A 114 3.90 0.43 -0.13
C GLY A 114 5.36 0.21 -0.52
N ASP A 115 6.28 1.05 -0.04
CA ASP A 115 7.69 0.97 -0.43
C ASP A 115 8.54 0.08 0.49
N GLN A 116 8.03 -0.23 1.69
CA GLN A 116 8.76 -0.88 2.77
C GLN A 116 8.36 -2.36 2.99
N PRO A 117 9.21 -3.33 2.63
CA PRO A 117 8.93 -4.75 2.86
C PRO A 117 8.76 -5.10 4.34
N GLY A 118 9.46 -4.41 5.25
CA GLY A 118 9.43 -4.67 6.69
C GLY A 118 8.15 -4.21 7.41
N THR A 119 7.38 -3.31 6.79
CA THR A 119 6.15 -2.75 7.35
C THR A 119 4.96 -3.17 6.49
N ASP A 120 4.84 -2.66 5.28
CA ASP A 120 3.72 -2.95 4.38
C ASP A 120 3.73 -4.40 3.89
N GLY A 121 4.91 -4.93 3.61
CA GLY A 121 5.04 -6.33 3.21
C GLY A 121 4.71 -7.30 4.34
N VAL A 122 5.14 -7.01 5.58
CA VAL A 122 4.76 -7.79 6.76
C VAL A 122 3.27 -7.67 7.03
N LEU A 123 2.69 -6.48 6.87
CA LEU A 123 1.25 -6.27 6.97
C LEU A 123 0.50 -7.15 5.95
N ALA A 124 0.93 -7.15 4.68
CA ALA A 124 0.36 -8.01 3.65
C ALA A 124 0.40 -9.49 4.03
N TRP A 125 1.54 -9.95 4.54
CA TRP A 125 1.72 -11.32 5.00
C TRP A 125 0.79 -11.67 6.17
N ARG A 126 0.70 -10.79 7.19
CA ARG A 126 -0.21 -10.96 8.33
C ARG A 126 -1.67 -10.99 7.91
N LEU A 127 -2.01 -10.29 6.83
CA LEU A 127 -3.34 -10.30 6.23
C LEU A 127 -3.57 -11.50 5.29
N GLY A 128 -2.60 -12.39 5.09
CA GLY A 128 -2.70 -13.44 4.06
C GLY A 128 -2.94 -12.87 2.65
N GLY A 129 -2.53 -11.62 2.45
CA GLY A 129 -2.71 -10.85 1.22
C GLY A 129 -1.47 -10.87 0.35
N ARG A 130 -1.41 -9.89 -0.54
CA ARG A 130 -0.30 -9.69 -1.49
C ARG A 130 0.40 -8.38 -1.19
N PHE A 131 1.72 -8.37 -1.35
CA PHE A 131 2.51 -7.17 -1.21
C PHE A 131 2.93 -6.66 -2.59
N HIS A 132 2.46 -5.47 -2.91
CA HIS A 132 2.91 -4.70 -4.07
C HIS A 132 3.91 -3.65 -3.60
N GLN A 133 5.18 -3.90 -3.87
CA GLN A 133 6.23 -2.97 -3.51
C GLN A 133 6.32 -1.84 -4.52
N TRP A 134 5.97 -0.64 -4.09
CA TRP A 134 6.17 0.58 -4.86
C TRP A 134 7.65 0.99 -4.83
N VAL A 135 8.23 1.24 -5.99
CA VAL A 135 9.62 1.69 -6.13
C VAL A 135 9.62 3.17 -6.48
N HIS A 136 9.88 4.02 -5.48
CA HIS A 136 10.01 5.45 -5.70
C HIS A 136 11.43 5.81 -6.17
N ARG A 137 11.54 6.62 -7.23
CA ARG A 137 12.82 7.01 -7.87
C ARG A 137 13.37 8.38 -7.43
N GLY A 138 12.70 9.09 -6.52
CA GLY A 138 13.11 10.42 -6.03
C GLY A 138 13.93 10.42 -4.73
N ALA A 139 14.10 11.62 -4.17
CA ALA A 139 14.88 11.84 -2.96
C ALA A 139 14.15 11.29 -1.73
N GLN A 140 14.56 10.11 -1.28
CA GLN A 140 14.03 9.48 -0.08
C GLN A 140 14.77 9.99 1.16
N PRO A 141 14.07 10.24 2.29
CA PRO A 141 14.72 10.45 3.57
C PRO A 141 15.69 9.30 3.91
N TRP A 142 16.61 9.50 4.85
CA TRP A 142 17.60 8.47 5.18
C TRP A 142 17.02 7.34 6.04
N TRP A 143 15.96 7.60 6.81
CA TRP A 143 15.36 6.63 7.73
C TRP A 143 14.62 5.45 7.05
N PRO A 144 13.90 5.59 5.91
CA PRO A 144 13.35 4.46 5.18
C PRO A 144 14.44 3.57 4.58
N ARG A 145 15.58 4.16 4.19
CA ARG A 145 16.73 3.41 3.67
C ARG A 145 17.31 2.47 4.73
N LEU A 146 17.33 2.88 5.99
CA LEU A 146 17.76 2.04 7.12
C LEU A 146 16.78 0.88 7.36
N GLN A 147 15.47 1.13 7.26
CA GLN A 147 14.43 0.10 7.37
C GLN A 147 14.46 -0.89 6.20
N LEU A 148 14.76 -0.44 4.98
CA LEU A 148 15.01 -1.32 3.83
C LEU A 148 16.19 -2.26 4.08
N LEU A 149 17.27 -1.76 4.70
CA LEU A 149 18.44 -2.55 5.05
C LEU A 149 18.13 -3.62 6.10
N LEU A 150 17.37 -3.26 7.15
CA LEU A 150 16.97 -4.18 8.21
C LEU A 150 15.94 -5.22 7.74
N SER A 151 15.02 -4.82 6.86
CA SER A 151 13.99 -5.71 6.31
C SER A 151 14.52 -6.68 5.25
N ALA A 152 15.63 -6.36 4.57
CA ALA A 152 16.31 -7.29 3.67
C ALA A 152 16.74 -8.59 4.37
N ALA A 153 17.12 -8.52 5.66
CA ALA A 153 17.52 -9.68 6.44
C ALA A 153 16.38 -10.68 6.71
N PHE A 154 15.13 -10.20 6.83
CA PHE A 154 13.97 -11.04 7.15
C PHE A 154 13.07 -11.34 5.94
N ALA A 155 13.26 -10.64 4.82
CA ALA A 155 12.52 -10.85 3.58
C ALA A 155 12.45 -12.32 3.09
N PRO A 156 13.50 -13.16 3.16
CA PRO A 156 13.41 -14.54 2.68
C PRO A 156 12.52 -15.45 3.54
N LEU A 157 12.21 -15.07 4.78
CA LEU A 157 11.31 -15.81 5.66
C LEU A 157 9.84 -15.47 5.40
N ILE A 158 9.56 -14.28 4.88
CA ILE A 158 8.22 -13.70 4.78
C ILE A 158 7.68 -13.75 3.35
N PHE A 159 8.53 -13.56 2.34
CA PHE A 159 8.13 -13.44 0.93
C PHE A 159 8.59 -14.62 0.08
N ARG A 160 7.79 -14.95 -0.94
CA ARG A 160 8.25 -15.80 -2.05
C ARG A 160 9.30 -15.03 -2.86
N PRO A 161 10.19 -15.71 -3.61
CA PRO A 161 11.12 -15.06 -4.53
C PRO A 161 10.38 -14.06 -5.43
N LEU A 162 10.97 -12.88 -5.63
CA LEU A 162 10.42 -11.81 -6.46
C LEU A 162 10.07 -12.33 -7.85
N THR A 163 8.79 -12.32 -8.20
CA THR A 163 8.38 -12.40 -9.61
C THR A 163 8.48 -10.98 -10.15
N ARG A 164 9.44 -10.71 -11.05
CA ARG A 164 9.46 -9.43 -11.78
C ARG A 164 8.15 -9.32 -12.56
N GLY A 165 7.41 -8.24 -12.33
CA GLY A 165 6.37 -7.83 -13.28
C GLY A 165 7.03 -7.60 -14.62
N VAL A 166 6.42 -8.13 -15.68
CA VAL A 166 6.89 -7.94 -17.05
C VAL A 166 6.78 -6.44 -17.34
N GLY A 167 7.90 -5.83 -17.73
CA GLY A 167 7.94 -4.42 -18.16
C GLY A 167 7.51 -4.22 -19.60
#